data_AF-A0A6J2X9E4-F1
#
_entry.id   AF-A0A6J2X9E4-F1
#
_cell.length_a   1.000
_cell.length_b   1.000
_cell.length_c   1.000
_cell.angle_alpha   90.00
_cell.angle_beta   90.00
_cell.angle_gamma   90.00
#
_symmetry.space_group_name_H-M   'P 1'
#
loop_
_entity.id
_entity.type
_entity.pdbx_description
1 polymer ?
#
loop_
_entity_poly.entity_id
_entity_poly.type
_entity_poly.pdbx_seq_one_letter_code
_entity_poly.pdbx_strand_id
1 'polypeptide(L)'
;MSLRCLCKNISGAHIKINNFWTNKYSTIKTAGVLVIGDEILKGEVPDTNSTLIAQELHNFGLKLKKITVVADDINDISEEVRYFSKKYDYVLTTGGIGPTHDDVTYEAVALAFDVPLVLHSDLEKICSKFFKTVDPMSPGMKQAYEYQNSLRK
;
A
#
# COMPACT_ATOMS: atom_id res chain seq x y z
N MET A 1 -0.76 8.50 8.50
CA MET A 1 -0.25 7.13 8.22
C MET A 1 -1.40 6.32 7.63
N SER A 2 -1.51 6.27 6.29
CA SER A 2 -2.57 5.53 5.61
C SER A 2 -1.98 4.19 5.15
N LEU A 3 -2.24 3.10 5.88
CA LEU A 3 -1.93 1.75 5.41
C LEU A 3 -3.03 1.32 4.42
N ARG A 4 -2.68 1.10 3.14
CA ARG A 4 -3.56 0.42 2.18
C ARG A 4 -3.06 -1.01 1.97
N CYS A 5 -3.95 -1.98 2.18
CA CYS A 5 -3.71 -3.41 2.05
C CYS A 5 -4.30 -3.93 0.73
N LEU A 6 -3.53 -4.64 -0.09
CA LEU A 6 -3.99 -5.33 -1.30
C LEU A 6 -4.13 -6.84 -0.99
N CYS A 7 -5.35 -7.37 -1.01
CA CYS A 7 -5.66 -8.80 -0.78
C CYS A 7 -5.78 -9.60 -2.09
N LYS A 8 -5.44 -10.89 -2.08
CA LYS A 8 -5.81 -11.88 -3.12
C LYS A 8 -7.02 -12.74 -2.67
N ASN A 9 -8.03 -12.87 -3.53
CA ASN A 9 -9.24 -13.68 -3.34
C ASN A 9 -8.97 -15.17 -3.08
N ILE A 10 -9.73 -15.76 -2.16
CA ILE A 10 -9.88 -17.22 -1.99
C ILE A 10 -11.34 -17.57 -2.28
N SER A 11 -11.60 -18.26 -3.39
CA SER A 11 -12.93 -18.71 -3.77
C SER A 11 -13.30 -20.02 -3.07
N GLY A 12 -14.47 -20.03 -2.41
CA GLY A 12 -15.34 -21.21 -2.29
C GLY A 12 -15.19 -22.06 -1.03
N ALA A 13 -16.16 -21.94 -0.12
CA ALA A 13 -16.73 -23.06 0.63
C ALA A 13 -18.04 -22.61 1.34
N HIS A 14 -19.17 -23.18 0.95
CA HIS A 14 -20.40 -23.14 1.73
C HIS A 14 -20.20 -23.94 3.02
N ILE A 15 -20.53 -23.37 4.19
CA ILE A 15 -20.55 -24.10 5.46
C ILE A 15 -21.96 -24.03 6.05
N LYS A 16 -22.60 -25.22 6.11
CA LYS A 16 -23.74 -25.50 6.98
C LYS A 16 -23.21 -25.71 8.40
N ILE A 17 -23.87 -25.08 9.38
CA ILE A 17 -23.49 -25.08 10.78
C ILE A 17 -23.86 -26.42 11.42
N ASN A 18 -22.89 -27.13 11.98
CA ASN A 18 -22.93 -27.78 13.32
C ASN A 18 -21.67 -28.67 13.51
N ASN A 19 -21.01 -28.43 14.64
CA ASN A 19 -19.92 -29.16 15.31
C ASN A 19 -19.22 -30.33 14.59
N PHE A 20 -17.87 -30.25 14.64
CA PHE A 20 -16.82 -31.27 14.42
C PHE A 20 -16.13 -31.36 13.03
N TRP A 21 -14.81 -31.12 13.08
CA TRP A 21 -13.69 -31.47 12.17
C TRP A 21 -13.27 -30.53 11.01
N THR A 22 -12.12 -29.90 11.26
CA THR A 22 -11.00 -29.54 10.35
C THR A 22 -11.22 -28.55 9.21
N ASN A 23 -10.54 -27.40 9.30
CA ASN A 23 -9.95 -26.75 8.12
C ASN A 23 -8.42 -26.78 8.29
N LYS A 24 -7.77 -27.90 7.97
CA LYS A 24 -6.90 -28.08 6.78
C LYS A 24 -6.12 -26.81 6.42
N TYR A 25 -4.97 -26.65 7.07
CA TYR A 25 -3.90 -25.68 6.77
C TYR A 25 -4.37 -24.23 6.52
N SER A 26 -4.56 -23.45 7.58
CA SER A 26 -4.32 -22.01 7.49
C SER A 26 -2.81 -21.82 7.29
N THR A 27 -2.36 -21.76 6.03
CA THR A 27 -0.98 -21.42 5.74
C THR A 27 -0.73 -20.02 6.29
N ILE A 28 0.25 -19.87 7.18
CA ILE A 28 0.64 -18.56 7.71
C ILE A 28 0.87 -17.63 6.53
N LYS A 29 0.07 -16.57 6.46
CA LYS A 29 0.13 -15.59 5.38
C LYS A 29 1.40 -14.77 5.51
N THR A 30 2.01 -14.46 4.37
CA THR A 30 3.28 -13.75 4.28
C THR A 30 3.07 -12.28 3.93
N ALA A 31 3.89 -11.42 4.50
CA ALA A 31 3.89 -9.99 4.19
C ALA A 31 5.28 -9.53 3.74
N GLY A 32 5.31 -8.56 2.84
CA GLY A 32 6.48 -7.75 2.52
C GLY A 32 6.16 -6.27 2.73
N VAL A 33 7.15 -5.51 3.18
CA VAL A 33 7.03 -4.06 3.43
C VAL A 33 8.02 -3.31 2.56
N LEU A 34 7.54 -2.26 1.89
CA LEU A 34 8.36 -1.29 1.17
C LEU A 34 8.33 0.02 1.94
N VAL A 35 9.50 0.52 2.30
CA VAL A 35 9.71 1.85 2.86
C VAL A 35 10.18 2.72 1.71
N ILE A 36 9.45 3.78 1.43
CA ILE A 36 9.70 4.70 0.32
C ILE A 36 10.12 6.02 0.95
N GLY A 37 11.31 6.49 0.61
CA GLY A 37 11.85 7.70 1.21
C GLY A 37 13.37 7.81 1.03
N ASP A 38 13.76 8.81 0.27
CA ASP A 38 15.16 9.20 0.06
C ASP A 38 15.88 9.54 1.38
N GLU A 39 15.17 10.11 2.36
CA GLU A 39 15.69 10.46 3.67
C GLU A 39 16.11 9.24 4.49
N ILE A 40 15.44 8.10 4.28
CA ILE A 40 15.80 6.83 4.90
C ILE A 40 17.06 6.27 4.25
N LEU A 41 17.15 6.34 2.91
CA LEU A 41 18.34 5.89 2.17
C LEU A 41 19.57 6.74 2.48
N LYS A 42 19.40 8.05 2.66
CA LYS A 42 20.47 8.98 3.05
C LYS A 42 20.84 8.89 4.53
N GLY A 43 20.03 8.20 5.34
CA GLY A 43 20.23 8.05 6.78
C GLY A 43 19.98 9.34 7.57
N GLU A 44 19.23 10.29 7.01
CA GLU A 44 18.85 11.53 7.68
C GLU A 44 17.77 11.27 8.74
N VAL A 45 16.88 10.32 8.47
CA VAL A 45 15.80 9.93 9.38
C VAL A 45 15.88 8.41 9.64
N PRO A 46 15.81 7.97 10.91
CA PRO A 46 15.74 6.55 11.20
C PRO A 46 14.38 5.97 10.83
N ASP A 47 14.39 4.79 10.18
CA ASP A 47 13.15 4.05 9.90
C ASP A 47 12.56 3.43 11.18
N THR A 48 11.59 4.13 11.75
CA THR A 48 10.79 3.65 12.89
C THR A 48 9.50 2.94 12.45
N ASN A 49 9.05 3.17 11.21
CA ASN A 49 7.81 2.64 10.67
C ASN A 49 7.89 1.12 10.50
N SER A 50 9.00 0.61 9.96
CA SER A 50 9.18 -0.83 9.77
C SER A 50 9.12 -1.61 11.08
N THR A 51 9.65 -1.03 12.16
CA THR A 51 9.61 -1.67 13.49
C THR A 51 8.17 -1.80 13.98
N LEU A 52 7.38 -0.73 13.90
CA LEU A 52 5.97 -0.74 14.29
C LEU A 52 5.15 -1.69 13.42
N ILE A 53 5.33 -1.65 12.10
CA ILE A 53 4.63 -2.54 11.16
C ILE A 53 4.97 -4.01 11.44
N ALA A 54 6.23 -4.33 11.70
CA ALA A 54 6.64 -5.70 12.01
C ALA A 54 5.95 -6.23 13.29
N GLN A 55 5.85 -5.40 14.33
CA GLN A 55 5.16 -5.73 15.57
C GLN A 55 3.66 -5.98 15.33
N GLU A 56 3.00 -5.08 14.60
CA GLU A 56 1.57 -5.22 14.28
C GLU A 56 1.29 -6.46 13.42
N LEU A 57 2.08 -6.70 12.37
CA LEU A 57 1.94 -7.90 11.54
C LEU A 57 2.10 -9.19 12.36
N HIS A 58 3.06 -9.21 13.29
CA HIS A 58 3.25 -10.32 14.21
C HIS A 58 2.02 -10.54 15.10
N ASN A 59 1.44 -9.46 15.65
CA ASN A 59 0.23 -9.52 16.46
C ASN A 59 -0.98 -10.04 15.67
N PHE A 60 -1.05 -9.79 14.37
CA PHE A 60 -2.07 -10.34 13.46
C PHE A 60 -1.77 -11.77 12.97
N GLY A 61 -0.67 -12.40 13.40
CA GLY A 61 -0.28 -13.73 12.96
C GLY A 61 0.24 -13.79 11.51
N LEU A 62 0.64 -12.64 10.95
CA LEU A 62 1.25 -12.53 9.62
C LEU A 62 2.77 -12.65 9.73
N LYS A 63 3.37 -13.44 8.84
CA LYS A 63 4.82 -13.59 8.78
C LYS A 63 5.41 -12.54 7.85
N LEU A 64 5.99 -11.49 8.43
CA LEU A 64 6.82 -10.54 7.68
C LEU A 64 8.08 -11.26 7.16
N LYS A 65 8.29 -11.20 5.84
CA LYS A 65 9.35 -11.95 5.14
C LYS A 65 10.48 -11.08 4.61
N LYS A 66 10.20 -9.83 4.26
CA LYS A 66 11.18 -8.87 3.73
C LYS A 66 10.69 -7.44 4.00
N ILE A 67 11.62 -6.59 4.40
CA ILE A 67 11.48 -5.13 4.35
C ILE A 67 12.48 -4.65 3.30
N THR A 68 12.11 -3.68 2.47
CA THR A 68 13.04 -3.04 1.53
C THR A 68 12.81 -1.54 1.55
N VAL A 69 13.90 -0.78 1.54
CA VAL A 69 13.87 0.67 1.38
C VAL A 69 14.12 1.00 -0.08
N VAL A 70 13.31 1.88 -0.66
CA VAL A 70 13.31 2.26 -2.08
C VAL A 70 13.32 3.78 -2.18
N ALA A 71 13.97 4.31 -3.23
CA ALA A 71 14.02 5.74 -3.50
C ALA A 71 12.63 6.26 -3.95
N ASP A 72 12.45 7.59 -3.88
CA ASP A 72 11.26 8.28 -4.40
C ASP A 72 11.27 8.38 -5.94
N ASP A 73 11.39 7.23 -6.61
CA ASP A 73 11.35 7.08 -8.06
C ASP A 73 10.22 6.14 -8.48
N ILE A 74 9.49 6.56 -9.52
CA ILE A 74 8.31 5.84 -10.02
C ILE A 74 8.66 4.43 -10.48
N ASN A 75 9.78 4.26 -11.20
CA ASN A 75 10.15 2.96 -11.76
C ASN A 75 10.62 2.03 -10.65
N ASP A 76 11.51 2.50 -9.78
CA ASP A 76 12.05 1.71 -8.66
C ASP A 76 10.93 1.19 -7.76
N ILE A 77 10.00 2.06 -7.37
CA ILE A 77 8.84 1.68 -6.56
C ILE A 77 7.96 0.69 -7.33
N SER A 78 7.66 0.96 -8.61
CA SER A 78 6.76 0.11 -9.40
C SER A 78 7.31 -1.30 -9.60
N GLU A 79 8.61 -1.43 -9.81
CA GLU A 79 9.30 -2.71 -9.98
C GLU A 79 9.26 -3.52 -8.69
N GLU A 80 9.59 -2.90 -7.55
CA GLU A 80 9.61 -3.60 -6.25
C GLU A 80 8.19 -3.98 -5.81
N VAL A 81 7.18 -3.14 -6.04
CA VAL A 81 5.77 -3.47 -5.81
C VAL A 81 5.34 -4.67 -6.65
N ARG A 82 5.70 -4.69 -7.94
CA ARG A 82 5.38 -5.80 -8.85
C ARG A 82 6.10 -7.09 -8.44
N TYR A 83 7.32 -7.00 -7.95
CA TYR A 83 8.06 -8.14 -7.43
C TYR A 83 7.45 -8.67 -6.13
N PHE A 84 7.13 -7.79 -5.17
CA PHE A 84 6.54 -8.17 -3.88
C PHE A 84 5.15 -8.78 -4.03
N SER A 85 4.30 -8.22 -4.90
CA SER A 85 2.94 -8.71 -5.13
C SER A 85 2.88 -10.12 -5.76
N LYS A 86 3.96 -10.53 -6.44
CA LYS A 86 4.14 -11.91 -6.92
C LYS A 86 4.61 -12.85 -5.83
N LYS A 87 5.38 -12.36 -4.85
CA LYS A 87 6.11 -13.18 -3.87
C LYS A 87 5.41 -13.33 -2.52
N TYR A 88 4.63 -12.35 -2.10
CA TYR A 88 4.00 -12.31 -0.78
C TYR A 88 2.47 -12.23 -0.89
N ASP A 89 1.76 -12.66 0.16
CA ASP A 89 0.30 -12.55 0.22
C ASP A 89 -0.14 -11.10 0.43
N TYR A 90 0.62 -10.34 1.21
CA TYR A 90 0.39 -8.94 1.53
C TYR A 90 1.61 -8.08 1.19
N VAL A 91 1.37 -6.91 0.62
CA VAL A 91 2.38 -5.89 0.37
C VAL A 91 1.92 -4.61 1.05
N LEU A 92 2.77 -4.07 1.91
CA LEU A 92 2.54 -2.79 2.58
C LEU A 92 3.57 -1.80 2.09
N THR A 93 3.15 -0.58 1.83
CA THR A 93 4.05 0.55 1.57
C THR A 93 3.94 1.57 2.70
N THR A 94 5.02 2.30 2.95
CA THR A 94 5.03 3.47 3.83
C THR A 94 5.91 4.55 3.21
N GLY A 95 5.47 5.81 3.28
CA GLY A 95 6.15 6.96 2.66
C GLY A 95 5.68 7.27 1.23
N GLY A 96 6.05 8.45 0.72
CA GLY A 96 5.77 8.93 -0.63
C GLY A 96 4.28 9.22 -0.97
N ILE A 97 3.44 9.52 0.03
CA ILE A 97 1.98 9.83 -0.14
C ILE A 97 1.64 11.29 0.22
N GLY A 98 2.62 12.10 0.60
CA GLY A 98 2.39 13.50 0.94
C GLY A 98 2.02 14.38 -0.26
N PRO A 99 1.93 15.71 -0.04
CA PRO A 99 1.58 16.67 -1.08
C PRO A 99 2.81 17.24 -1.80
N THR A 100 4.00 16.63 -1.73
CA THR A 100 5.20 17.17 -2.39
C THR A 100 5.38 16.55 -3.79
N HIS A 101 6.35 17.07 -4.55
CA HIS A 101 6.55 16.65 -5.94
C HIS A 101 7.19 15.26 -6.03
N ASP A 102 8.08 14.97 -5.09
CA ASP A 102 8.75 13.70 -4.81
C ASP A 102 7.84 12.62 -4.23
N ASP A 103 6.69 12.99 -3.65
CA ASP A 103 5.65 12.00 -3.29
C ASP A 103 5.03 11.40 -4.57
N VAL A 104 5.48 10.19 -4.94
CA VAL A 104 5.11 9.51 -6.20
C VAL A 104 4.60 8.06 -6.00
N THR A 105 4.32 7.66 -4.75
CA THR A 105 3.93 6.27 -4.45
C THR A 105 2.65 5.85 -5.17
N TYR A 106 1.68 6.76 -5.34
CA TYR A 106 0.40 6.42 -5.99
C TYR A 106 0.59 6.17 -7.48
N GLU A 107 1.35 7.04 -8.14
CA GLU A 107 1.71 6.93 -9.55
C GLU A 107 2.50 5.65 -9.82
N ALA A 108 3.45 5.31 -8.94
CA ALA A 108 4.26 4.10 -9.06
C ALA A 108 3.44 2.81 -8.89
N VAL A 109 2.53 2.75 -7.91
CA VAL A 109 1.66 1.59 -7.72
C VAL A 109 0.66 1.46 -8.87
N ALA A 110 0.16 2.59 -9.40
CA ALA A 110 -0.69 2.62 -10.58
C ALA A 110 0.02 2.00 -11.79
N LEU A 111 1.28 2.39 -12.02
CA LEU A 111 2.16 1.80 -13.03
C LEU A 111 2.43 0.30 -12.78
N ALA A 112 2.64 -0.10 -11.53
CA ALA A 112 2.93 -1.48 -11.15
C ALA A 112 1.78 -2.44 -11.52
N PHE A 113 0.53 -1.98 -11.46
CA PHE A 113 -0.64 -2.79 -11.74
C PHE A 113 -1.34 -2.46 -13.06
N ASP A 114 -0.79 -1.52 -13.85
CA ASP A 114 -1.40 -1.05 -15.10
C ASP A 114 -2.86 -0.58 -14.88
N VAL A 115 -3.04 0.20 -13.81
CA VAL A 115 -4.34 0.78 -13.43
C VAL A 115 -4.24 2.29 -13.43
N PRO A 116 -5.17 3.02 -14.06
CA PRO A 116 -5.13 4.47 -14.05
C PRO A 116 -5.55 5.04 -12.70
N LEU A 117 -5.06 6.22 -12.38
CA LEU A 117 -5.52 7.03 -11.25
C LEU A 117 -6.71 7.90 -11.69
N VAL A 118 -7.75 7.94 -10.87
CA VAL A 118 -8.95 8.75 -11.10
C VAL A 118 -9.19 9.65 -9.89
N LEU A 119 -9.69 10.86 -10.15
CA LEU A 119 -9.98 11.82 -9.10
C LEU A 119 -11.26 11.40 -8.35
N HIS A 120 -11.16 11.26 -7.02
CA HIS A 120 -12.30 10.93 -6.17
C HIS A 120 -12.99 12.22 -5.69
N SER A 121 -14.25 12.41 -6.06
CA SER A 121 -14.97 13.68 -5.84
C SER A 121 -15.04 14.13 -4.38
N ASP A 122 -15.12 13.21 -3.41
CA ASP A 122 -15.16 13.63 -2.00
C ASP A 122 -13.76 13.91 -1.44
N LEU A 123 -12.72 13.25 -1.96
CA LEU A 123 -11.35 13.55 -1.56
C LEU A 123 -10.91 14.88 -2.16
N GLU A 124 -11.32 15.17 -3.40
CA GLU A 124 -11.10 16.46 -4.06
C GLU A 124 -11.69 17.61 -3.21
N LYS A 125 -12.91 17.48 -2.69
CA LYS A 125 -13.52 18.48 -1.79
C LYS A 125 -12.76 18.67 -0.48
N ILE A 126 -12.17 17.59 0.05
CA ILE A 126 -11.38 17.64 1.28
C ILE A 126 -10.03 18.32 0.99
N CYS A 127 -9.32 17.86 -0.04
CA CYS A 127 -8.02 18.39 -0.47
C CYS A 127 -8.12 19.86 -0.88
N SER A 128 -9.14 20.24 -1.65
CA SER A 128 -9.34 21.64 -2.06
C SER A 128 -9.52 22.59 -0.87
N LYS A 129 -10.28 22.17 0.15
CA LYS A 129 -10.44 22.95 1.39
C LYS A 129 -9.16 23.02 2.19
N PHE A 130 -8.45 21.90 2.33
CA PHE A 130 -7.24 21.80 3.16
C PHE A 130 -6.06 22.55 2.55
N PHE A 131 -5.78 22.32 1.27
CA PHE A 131 -4.66 22.93 0.53
C PHE A 131 -5.00 24.27 -0.12
N LYS A 132 -6.27 24.73 -0.03
CA LYS A 132 -6.76 26.00 -0.58
C LYS A 132 -6.47 26.14 -2.08
N THR A 133 -6.67 25.07 -2.83
CA THR A 133 -6.43 24.98 -4.27
C THR A 133 -7.60 24.29 -4.95
N VAL A 134 -7.88 24.69 -6.19
CA VAL A 134 -8.85 24.02 -7.08
C VAL A 134 -8.16 23.42 -8.30
N ASP A 135 -6.84 23.59 -8.41
CA ASP A 135 -6.06 23.05 -9.52
C ASP A 135 -5.90 21.52 -9.34
N PRO A 136 -6.45 20.70 -10.26
CA PRO A 136 -6.33 19.25 -10.21
C PRO A 136 -4.90 18.72 -10.32
N MET A 137 -3.98 19.54 -10.84
CA MET A 137 -2.57 19.20 -11.03
C MET A 137 -1.68 19.69 -9.90
N SER A 138 -2.22 20.42 -8.94
CA SER A 138 -1.44 20.89 -7.79
C SER A 138 -0.98 19.72 -6.93
N PRO A 139 0.21 19.80 -6.30
CA PRO A 139 0.74 18.70 -5.48
C PRO A 139 -0.20 18.27 -4.34
N GLY A 140 -0.94 19.20 -3.74
CA GLY A 140 -1.96 18.89 -2.72
C GLY A 140 -3.15 18.08 -3.24
N MET A 141 -3.43 18.12 -4.55
CA MET A 141 -4.52 17.36 -5.15
C MET A 141 -4.14 15.90 -5.46
N LYS A 142 -2.86 15.53 -5.45
CA LYS A 142 -2.42 14.14 -5.65
C LYS A 142 -3.11 13.15 -4.70
N GLN A 143 -3.32 13.57 -3.45
CA GLN A 143 -4.00 12.75 -2.42
C GLN A 143 -5.51 12.56 -2.66
N ALA A 144 -6.09 13.30 -3.61
CA ALA A 144 -7.47 13.12 -4.03
C ALA A 144 -7.67 12.04 -5.10
N TYR A 145 -6.58 11.48 -5.63
CA TYR A 145 -6.65 10.41 -6.62
C TYR A 145 -6.73 9.03 -5.96
N GLU A 146 -7.39 8.11 -6.65
CA GLU A 146 -7.46 6.70 -6.29
C GLU A 146 -7.27 5.81 -7.52
N TYR A 147 -6.90 4.54 -7.31
CA TYR A 147 -6.79 3.58 -8.40
C TYR A 147 -8.18 3.27 -8.97
N GLN A 148 -8.33 3.34 -10.28
CA GLN A 148 -9.55 2.91 -10.94
C GLN A 148 -9.81 1.44 -10.60
N ASN A 149 -10.97 1.16 -9.99
CA ASN A 149 -11.36 -0.14 -9.45
C ASN A 149 -10.65 -0.58 -8.16
N SER A 150 -10.13 0.35 -7.35
CA SER A 150 -9.60 0.07 -5.99
C SER A 150 -10.57 -0.72 -5.08
N LEU A 151 -11.85 -0.82 -5.44
CA LEU A 151 -12.91 -1.55 -4.74
C LEU A 151 -13.37 -2.85 -5.44
N ARG A 152 -12.68 -3.34 -6.49
CA ARG A 152 -13.10 -4.59 -7.15
C ARG A 152 -12.46 -5.84 -6.53
N LYS A 153 -13.28 -6.46 -5.68
CA LYS A 153 -13.39 -7.87 -5.25
C LYS A 153 -12.40 -8.37 -4.19
#